data_AF-A0A9D9BDB5-F1
#
_entry.id   AF-A0A9D9BDB5-F1
#
_cell.length_a   1.000
_cell.length_b   1.000
_cell.length_c   1.000
_cell.angle_alpha   90.00
_cell.angle_beta   90.00
_cell.angle_gamma   90.00
#
_symmetry.space_group_name_H-M   'P 1'
#
loop_
_entity.id
_entity.type
_entity.pdbx_description
1 polymer ?
#
loop_
_entity_poly.entity_id
_entity_poly.type
_entity_poly.pdbx_seq_one_letter_code
_entity_poly.pdbx_strand_id
1 'polypeptide(L)'
;MSSRTPKILVYSHDSFGLGHLRRCRAIAQSLVGDFSELSVLILSGSPIIGSFEFRARVDFVRIPGVIKLRNGEYTPLSLHINIDHTLAIRSSIIEHTAKVFEPDIFIVDKEPLGLRGEVLGTLEALKATDTRLVLGLRDVM
;
A
#
# COMPACT_ATOMS: atom_id res chain seq x y z
N MET A 1 -22.95 20.40 5.89
CA MET A 1 -22.19 19.43 5.06
C MET A 1 -21.47 18.54 6.06
N SER A 2 -21.79 17.23 6.10
CA SER A 2 -21.15 16.31 7.05
C SER A 2 -19.64 16.30 6.79
N SER A 3 -18.82 16.69 7.76
CA SER A 3 -17.36 16.75 7.63
C SER A 3 -16.81 15.33 7.60
N ARG A 4 -16.75 14.72 6.40
CA ARG A 4 -16.13 13.41 6.22
C ARG A 4 -14.63 13.55 6.55
N THR A 5 -14.18 12.75 7.51
CA THR A 5 -12.78 12.58 7.88
C THR A 5 -11.97 12.20 6.63
N PRO A 6 -10.97 13.00 6.20
CA PRO A 6 -10.16 12.68 5.03
C PRO A 6 -9.40 11.36 5.23
N LYS A 7 -9.34 10.54 4.17
CA LYS A 7 -8.72 9.22 4.17
C LYS A 7 -7.73 9.08 3.04
N ILE A 8 -6.49 8.71 3.38
CA ILE A 8 -5.46 8.38 2.39
C ILE A 8 -5.13 6.88 2.51
N LEU A 9 -5.23 6.17 1.40
CA LEU A 9 -4.70 4.82 1.27
C LEU A 9 -3.32 4.90 0.61
N VAL A 10 -2.34 4.20 1.15
CA VAL A 10 -0.99 4.12 0.60
C VAL A 10 -0.65 2.68 0.31
N TYR A 11 -0.28 2.36 -0.93
CA TYR A 11 0.32 1.08 -1.29
C TYR A 11 1.84 1.22 -1.34
N SER A 12 2.53 0.44 -0.50
CA SER A 12 3.99 0.37 -0.46
C SER A 12 4.48 -0.87 -1.20
N HIS A 13 5.30 -0.67 -2.25
CA HIS A 13 5.83 -1.71 -3.16
C HIS A 13 6.80 -2.72 -2.51
N ASP A 14 6.84 -2.82 -1.18
CA ASP A 14 7.90 -3.52 -0.44
C ASP A 14 8.13 -4.96 -0.93
N SER A 15 9.25 -5.14 -1.65
CA SER A 15 9.88 -6.42 -1.94
C SER A 15 11.22 -6.45 -1.20
N PHE A 16 11.26 -7.12 -0.04
CA PHE A 16 12.40 -7.26 0.90
C PHE A 16 13.10 -5.96 1.41
N GLY A 17 13.05 -4.84 0.68
CA GLY A 17 13.72 -3.58 1.02
C GLY A 17 12.87 -2.69 1.93
N LEU A 18 13.51 -2.11 2.95
CA LEU A 18 12.82 -1.27 3.96
C LEU A 18 12.57 0.18 3.53
N GLY A 19 13.11 0.58 2.38
CA GLY A 19 13.10 1.97 1.94
C GLY A 19 11.70 2.50 1.63
N HIS A 20 10.86 1.70 0.96
CA HIS A 20 9.50 2.12 0.58
C HIS A 20 8.61 2.25 1.80
N LEU A 21 8.59 1.24 2.69
CA LEU A 21 7.84 1.32 3.95
C LEU A 21 8.27 2.49 4.83
N ARG A 22 9.58 2.70 5.03
CA ARG A 22 10.08 3.82 5.86
C ARG A 22 9.63 5.18 5.31
N ARG A 23 9.66 5.33 3.98
CA ARG A 23 9.20 6.55 3.30
C ARG A 23 7.69 6.73 3.44
N CYS A 24 6.89 5.70 3.11
CA CYS A 24 5.43 5.75 3.23
C CYS A 24 5.01 6.09 4.66
N ARG A 25 5.67 5.49 5.66
CA ARG A 25 5.48 5.82 7.07
C ARG A 25 5.84 7.27 7.39
N ALA A 26 6.99 7.76 6.94
CA ALA A 26 7.41 9.14 7.19
C ALA A 26 6.42 10.15 6.61
N ILE A 27 5.95 9.92 5.38
CA ILE A 27 4.91 10.75 4.73
C ILE A 27 3.61 10.70 5.54
N ALA A 28 3.11 9.50 5.85
CA ALA A 28 1.87 9.33 6.60
C ALA A 28 1.92 10.03 7.97
N GLN A 29 3.01 9.87 8.72
CA GLN A 29 3.19 10.48 10.04
C GLN A 29 3.28 12.01 9.98
N SER A 30 3.91 12.57 8.94
CA SER A 30 3.95 14.02 8.73
C SER A 30 2.54 14.54 8.45
N LEU A 31 1.84 13.90 7.51
CA LEU A 31 0.50 14.34 7.11
C LEU A 31 -0.49 14.32 8.28
N VAL A 32 -0.55 13.25 9.07
CA VAL A 32 -1.46 13.24 10.25
C VAL A 32 -1.02 14.19 11.36
N GLY A 33 0.24 14.65 11.35
CA GLY A 33 0.75 15.69 12.23
C GLY A 33 0.24 17.08 11.85
N ASP A 34 0.12 17.35 10.55
CA ASP A 34 -0.32 18.63 10.02
C ASP A 34 -1.85 18.72 9.86
N PHE A 35 -2.53 17.58 9.65
CA PHE A 35 -3.97 17.49 9.44
C PHE A 35 -4.63 16.64 10.54
N SER A 36 -5.29 17.29 11.51
CA SER A 36 -5.81 16.64 12.73
C SER A 36 -6.90 15.59 12.47
N GLU A 37 -7.70 15.80 11.43
CA GLU A 37 -8.78 14.90 11.03
C GLU A 37 -8.35 13.85 9.98
N LEU A 38 -7.10 13.87 9.50
CA LEU A 38 -6.66 12.95 8.47
C LEU A 38 -6.40 11.55 9.06
N SER A 39 -6.90 10.52 8.37
CA SER A 39 -6.54 9.12 8.61
C SER A 39 -5.77 8.53 7.43
N VAL A 40 -4.76 7.72 7.72
CA VAL A 40 -3.92 7.07 6.70
C VAL A 40 -3.87 5.56 6.94
N LEU A 41 -4.11 4.78 5.90
CA LEU A 41 -3.97 3.33 5.91
C LEU A 41 -2.86 2.89 4.95
N ILE A 42 -1.92 2.09 5.43
CA ILE A 42 -0.77 1.61 4.64
C ILE A 42 -0.92 0.12 4.32
N LEU A 43 -0.97 -0.23 3.03
CA LEU A 43 -0.86 -1.59 2.52
C LEU A 43 0.62 -1.92 2.28
N SER A 44 1.12 -2.99 2.91
CA SER A 44 2.53 -3.41 2.73
C SER A 44 2.70 -4.92 2.82
N GLY A 45 3.58 -5.45 1.96
CA GLY A 45 4.05 -6.83 2.02
C GLY A 45 5.22 -7.05 2.99
N SER A 46 5.72 -6.00 3.63
CA SER A 46 6.90 -6.07 4.50
C SER A 46 6.62 -6.91 5.76
N PRO A 47 7.46 -7.91 6.07
CA PRO A 47 7.24 -8.74 7.25
C PRO A 47 7.46 -8.01 8.58
N ILE A 48 8.09 -6.84 8.55
CA ILE A 48 8.42 -6.07 9.73
C ILE A 48 7.52 -4.84 9.93
N ILE A 49 6.44 -4.69 9.16
CA ILE A 49 5.57 -3.51 9.27
C ILE A 49 5.04 -3.31 10.69
N GLY A 50 4.65 -4.39 11.37
CA GLY A 50 4.20 -4.35 12.76
C GLY A 50 5.29 -4.07 13.79
N SER A 51 6.57 -3.99 13.38
CA SER A 51 7.68 -3.61 14.25
C SER A 51 7.96 -2.11 14.24
N PHE A 52 7.28 -1.34 13.38
CA PHE A 52 7.38 0.12 13.37
C PHE A 52 6.33 0.75 14.28
N GLU A 53 6.69 1.88 14.90
CA GLU A 53 5.75 2.72 15.62
C GLU A 53 4.95 3.59 14.64
N PHE A 54 3.63 3.68 14.83
CA PHE A 54 2.78 4.56 14.05
C PHE A 54 2.12 5.60 14.95
N ARG A 55 1.97 6.83 14.44
CA ARG A 55 1.18 7.86 15.12
C ARG A 55 -0.29 7.47 15.11
N ALA A 56 -1.06 8.01 16.06
CA ALA A 56 -2.51 7.91 16.04
C ALA A 56 -3.06 8.30 14.65
N ARG A 57 -4.09 7.57 14.18
CA ARG A 57 -4.70 7.70 12.83
C ARG A 57 -3.84 7.22 11.65
N VAL A 58 -2.69 6.61 11.92
CA VAL A 58 -1.96 5.82 10.92
C VAL A 58 -2.06 4.35 11.31
N ASP A 59 -2.62 3.54 10.42
CA ASP A 59 -2.72 2.09 10.60
C ASP A 59 -2.22 1.37 9.34
N PHE A 60 -2.14 0.04 9.39
CA PHE A 60 -1.66 -0.76 8.27
C PHE A 60 -2.41 -2.07 8.07
N VAL A 61 -2.43 -2.50 6.82
CA VAL A 61 -2.83 -3.85 6.41
C VAL A 61 -1.60 -4.56 5.87
N ARG A 62 -1.22 -5.65 6.53
CA ARG A 62 -0.17 -6.55 6.05
C ARG A 62 -0.73 -7.48 4.98
N ILE A 63 -0.17 -7.43 3.78
CA ILE A 63 -0.43 -8.42 2.72
C ILE A 63 0.67 -9.49 2.70
N PRO A 64 0.42 -10.70 2.16
CA PRO A 64 1.42 -11.76 2.09
C PRO A 64 2.72 -11.28 1.44
N GLY A 65 3.85 -11.42 2.14
CA GLY A 65 5.14 -10.96 1.64
C GLY A 65 5.67 -11.79 0.48
N VAL A 66 6.46 -11.17 -0.38
CA VAL A 66 7.16 -11.79 -1.51
C VAL A 66 8.64 -11.40 -1.49
N ILE A 67 9.51 -12.34 -1.86
CA ILE A 67 10.95 -12.13 -1.98
C ILE A 67 11.30 -12.09 -3.46
N LYS A 68 12.06 -11.07 -3.86
CA LYS A 68 12.70 -11.05 -5.18
C LYS A 68 14.00 -11.87 -5.10
N LEU A 69 14.08 -12.92 -5.91
CA LEU A 69 15.28 -13.74 -6.08
C LEU A 69 16.29 -13.01 -6.98
N ARG A 70 17.56 -13.44 -6.92
CA ARG A 70 18.66 -12.83 -7.70
C ARG A 70 18.47 -12.93 -9.21
N ASN A 71 17.74 -13.95 -9.66
CA ASN A 71 17.36 -14.15 -11.07
C ASN A 71 16.20 -13.24 -11.52
N GLY A 72 15.66 -12.40 -10.63
CA GLY A 72 14.53 -11.51 -10.92
C GLY A 72 13.15 -12.15 -10.71
N GLU A 73 13.08 -13.45 -10.42
CA GLU A 73 11.83 -14.11 -10.06
C GLU A 73 11.35 -13.72 -8.66
N TYR A 74 10.07 -13.95 -8.40
CA TYR A 74 9.47 -13.70 -7.10
C TYR A 74 9.00 -15.01 -6.50
N THR A 75 9.31 -15.21 -5.22
CA THR A 75 8.81 -16.34 -4.42
C THR A 75 8.02 -15.81 -3.22
N PRO A 76 6.97 -16.50 -2.76
CA PRO A 76 6.33 -16.16 -1.50
C PRO A 76 7.33 -16.21 -0.33
N LEU A 77 7.15 -15.34 0.66
CA LEU A 77 8.07 -15.24 1.80
C LEU A 77 7.96 -16.43 2.77
N SER A 78 6.76 -16.97 2.99
CA SER A 78 6.53 -18.00 4.03
C SER A 78 5.53 -19.08 3.63
N LEU A 79 4.71 -18.85 2.61
CA LEU A 79 3.68 -19.79 2.19
C LEU A 79 4.23 -20.72 1.11
N HIS A 80 4.04 -22.03 1.26
CA HIS A 80 4.36 -23.03 0.23
C HIS A 80 3.25 -23.11 -0.82
N ILE A 81 2.97 -21.99 -1.48
CA ILE A 81 1.97 -21.88 -2.54
C ILE A 81 2.60 -21.26 -3.79
N ASN A 82 1.96 -21.43 -4.95
CA ASN A 82 2.41 -20.78 -6.17
C ASN A 82 2.43 -19.25 -5.99
N ILE A 83 3.42 -18.58 -6.59
CA ILE A 83 3.50 -17.12 -6.65
C ILE A 83 2.22 -16.50 -7.23
N ASP A 84 1.59 -17.11 -8.23
CA ASP A 84 0.35 -16.62 -8.84
C ASP A 84 -0.81 -16.61 -7.83
N HIS A 85 -0.92 -17.64 -6.99
CA HIS A 85 -1.89 -17.66 -5.89
C HIS A 85 -1.59 -16.59 -4.85
N THR A 86 -0.31 -16.37 -4.53
CA THR A 86 0.10 -15.30 -3.61
C THR A 86 -0.27 -13.93 -4.15
N LEU A 87 -0.04 -13.68 -5.44
CA LEU A 87 -0.42 -12.43 -6.11
C LEU A 87 -1.94 -12.26 -6.17
N ALA A 88 -2.71 -13.34 -6.38
CA ALA A 88 -4.17 -13.30 -6.34
C ALA A 88 -4.69 -12.91 -4.94
N ILE A 89 -4.12 -13.49 -3.87
CA ILE A 89 -4.47 -13.12 -2.49
C ILE A 89 -4.11 -11.65 -2.23
N ARG A 90 -2.91 -11.22 -2.61
CA ARG A 90 -2.46 -9.83 -2.46
C ARG A 90 -3.41 -8.87 -3.16
N SER A 91 -3.73 -9.13 -4.44
CA SER A 91 -4.65 -8.33 -5.24
C SER A 91 -6.03 -8.22 -4.58
N SER A 92 -6.57 -9.35 -4.11
CA SER A 92 -7.87 -9.39 -3.44
C SER A 92 -7.91 -8.55 -2.16
N ILE A 93 -6.86 -8.64 -1.32
CA ILE A 93 -6.77 -7.84 -0.09
C ILE A 93 -6.65 -6.35 -0.42
N ILE A 94 -5.81 -5.97 -1.38
CA ILE A 94 -5.62 -4.57 -1.80
C ILE A 94 -6.95 -3.99 -2.27
N GLU A 95 -7.63 -4.70 -3.18
CA GLU A 95 -8.88 -4.25 -3.78
C GLU A 95 -10.02 -4.15 -2.76
N HIS A 96 -10.22 -5.19 -1.94
CA HIS A 96 -11.26 -5.18 -0.90
C HIS A 96 -10.99 -4.11 0.16
N THR A 97 -9.72 -3.95 0.56
CA THR A 97 -9.34 -2.90 1.51
C THR A 97 -9.68 -1.54 0.93
N ALA A 98 -9.33 -1.26 -0.32
CA ALA A 98 -9.63 0.01 -0.97
C ALA A 98 -11.14 0.28 -1.09
N LYS A 99 -11.93 -0.73 -1.48
CA LYS A 99 -13.38 -0.62 -1.61
C LYS A 99 -14.06 -0.29 -0.28
N VAL A 100 -13.69 -0.98 0.80
CA VAL A 100 -14.29 -0.77 2.13
C VAL A 100 -13.76 0.52 2.77
N PHE A 101 -12.48 0.82 2.59
CA PHE A 101 -11.86 2.00 3.17
C PHE A 101 -12.30 3.29 2.47
N GLU A 102 -12.75 3.24 1.21
CA GLU A 102 -13.21 4.38 0.41
C GLU A 102 -12.30 5.63 0.54
N PRO A 103 -11.02 5.53 0.11
CA PRO A 103 -10.07 6.62 0.28
C PRO A 103 -10.42 7.83 -0.60
N ASP A 104 -10.11 9.03 -0.12
CA ASP A 104 -10.15 10.25 -0.93
C ASP A 104 -8.91 10.35 -1.82
N ILE A 105 -7.77 9.79 -1.37
CA ILE A 105 -6.53 9.68 -2.13
C ILE A 105 -5.97 8.27 -2.03
N PHE A 106 -5.60 7.67 -3.17
CA PHE A 106 -4.82 6.45 -3.22
C PHE A 106 -3.43 6.71 -3.80
N ILE A 107 -2.40 6.50 -2.98
CA ILE A 107 -1.00 6.68 -3.35
C ILE A 107 -0.36 5.32 -3.62
N VAL A 108 0.11 5.10 -4.85
CA VAL A 108 0.89 3.90 -5.22
C VAL A 108 2.37 4.29 -5.24
N ASP A 109 3.18 3.72 -4.36
CA ASP A 109 4.62 4.01 -4.32
C ASP A 109 5.37 3.22 -5.41
N LYS A 110 6.28 3.90 -6.11
CA LYS A 110 7.28 3.37 -7.05
C LYS A 110 6.74 2.79 -8.36
N GLU A 111 5.99 1.68 -8.33
CA GLU A 111 5.53 1.00 -9.55
C GLU A 111 4.01 1.17 -9.70
N PRO A 112 3.52 1.78 -10.80
CA PRO A 112 2.13 2.24 -10.90
C PRO A 112 1.10 1.10 -10.83
N LEU A 113 1.45 -0.10 -11.28
CA LEU A 113 0.55 -1.26 -11.21
C LEU A 113 0.86 -2.18 -10.01
N GLY A 114 1.75 -1.75 -9.12
CA GLY A 114 2.30 -2.57 -8.06
C GLY A 114 3.11 -3.76 -8.58
N LEU A 115 3.38 -4.71 -7.69
CA LEU A 115 4.09 -5.93 -8.07
C LEU A 115 3.25 -6.76 -9.05
N ARG A 116 3.80 -7.01 -10.26
CA ARG A 116 3.16 -7.87 -11.27
C ARG A 116 1.70 -7.49 -11.60
N GLY A 117 1.33 -6.22 -11.44
CA GLY A 117 -0.01 -5.75 -11.77
C GLY A 117 -1.07 -5.94 -10.69
N GLU A 118 -0.71 -6.35 -9.49
CA GLU A 118 -1.67 -6.65 -8.41
C GLU A 118 -2.55 -5.48 -7.97
N VAL A 119 -2.17 -4.24 -8.31
CA VAL A 119 -2.92 -3.03 -7.97
C VAL A 119 -3.86 -2.61 -9.11
N LEU A 120 -3.73 -3.19 -10.32
CA LEU A 120 -4.50 -2.77 -11.50
C LEU A 120 -6.01 -2.79 -11.27
N GLY A 121 -6.55 -3.91 -10.78
CA GLY A 121 -7.99 -4.02 -10.51
C GLY A 121 -8.48 -3.01 -9.45
N THR A 122 -7.61 -2.66 -8.49
CA THR A 122 -7.92 -1.62 -7.51
C THR A 122 -7.99 -0.24 -8.14
N LEU A 123 -7.05 0.09 -9.04
CA LEU A 123 -7.05 1.36 -9.76
C LEU A 123 -8.26 1.50 -10.66
N GLU A 124 -8.63 0.43 -11.37
CA GLU A 124 -9.84 0.40 -12.22
C GLU A 124 -11.11 0.62 -11.39
N ALA A 125 -11.22 -0.04 -10.23
CA ALA A 125 -12.35 0.13 -9.33
C ALA A 125 -12.44 1.57 -8.76
N LEU A 126 -11.32 2.14 -8.31
CA LEU A 126 -11.26 3.49 -7.74
C LEU A 126 -11.37 4.59 -8.80
N LYS A 127 -11.10 4.30 -10.08
CA LYS A 127 -11.31 5.26 -11.16
C LYS A 127 -12.80 5.60 -11.37
N ALA A 128 -13.70 4.72 -10.93
CA ALA A 128 -15.14 4.94 -10.97
C ALA A 128 -15.68 5.72 -9.75
N THR A 129 -14.82 6.16 -8.83
CA THR A 129 -15.17 6.94 -7.65
C THR A 129 -14.52 8.33 -7.70
N ASP A 130 -14.76 9.16 -6.68
CA ASP A 130 -14.10 10.47 -6.52
C ASP A 130 -12.66 10.36 -5.97
N THR A 131 -12.08 9.17 -5.90
CA THR A 131 -10.74 8.94 -5.36
C THR A 131 -9.66 9.51 -6.27
N ARG A 132 -8.78 10.36 -5.72
CA ARG A 132 -7.60 10.85 -6.42
C ARG A 132 -6.50 9.77 -6.45
N LEU A 133 -6.14 9.33 -7.66
CA LEU A 133 -5.04 8.38 -7.86
C LEU A 133 -3.71 9.11 -8.02
N VAL A 134 -2.70 8.73 -7.24
CA VAL A 134 -1.38 9.39 -7.19
C VAL A 134 -0.27 8.35 -7.29
N LEU A 135 0.71 8.59 -8.17
CA LEU A 135 1.93 7.79 -8.26
C LEU A 135 3.05 8.47 -7.45
N GLY A 136 3.57 7.78 -6.44
CA GLY A 136 4.71 8.22 -5.66
C GLY A 136 6.02 7.86 -6.35
N LEU A 137 6.69 8.83 -6.96
CA LEU A 137 8.02 8.66 -7.54
C LEU A 137 9.12 9.24 -6.65
N ARG A 138 10.35 8.74 -6.84
CA ARG A 138 11.55 9.28 -6.20
C ARG A 138 12.29 10.17 -7.19
N ASP A 139 12.91 11.22 -6.68
CA ASP A 139 13.70 12.16 -7.47
C ASP A 139 15.08 11.58 -7.88
N VAL A 140 15.56 10.54 -7.19
CA VAL A 140 16.80 9.83 -7.52
C VAL A 140 16.58 8.32 -7.39
N MET A 141 16.85 7.57 -8.47
CA MET A 141 16.77 6.11 -8.57
C MET A 141 18.13 5.45 -8.38
#